data_AF-A0AAF0DYG4-F1
#
_entry.id   AF-A0AAF0DYG4-F1
#
_cell.length_a   1.000
_cell.length_b   1.000
_cell.length_c   1.000
_cell.angle_alpha   90.00
_cell.angle_beta   90.00
_cell.angle_gamma   90.00
#
_symmetry.space_group_name_H-M   'P 1'
#
loop_
_entity.id
_entity.type
_entity.pdbx_description
1 polymer ?
#
loop_
_entity_poly.entity_id
_entity_poly.type
_entity_poly.pdbx_seq_one_letter_code
_entity_poly.pdbx_strand_id
1 'polypeptide(L)'
;MGPRRGHDMAQRALMAFHHILSSKKISTLHAWAHELKLQGILKTGWPGIVLVADRAMDGRTNVAEYVRRIKRLPWQTCELRAIEPLAYEAQLQGLHAALHAPAQASRFTRRSGLVQLDSLKPITALLRDADAQRAAVHRGAARDDASWEAFYRAAMWAR
;
A
#
# COMPACT_ATOMS: atom_id res chain seq x y z
N MET A 1 -2.86 21.42 23.14
CA MET A 1 -1.93 21.23 22.00
C MET A 1 -2.65 20.37 20.97
N GLY A 2 -3.33 21.00 20.01
CA GLY A 2 -4.13 20.28 19.00
C GLY A 2 -3.24 19.66 17.91
N PRO A 3 -3.69 18.58 17.23
CA PRO A 3 -2.91 17.95 16.18
C PRO A 3 -2.75 18.94 15.01
N ARG A 4 -1.49 19.20 14.62
CA ARG A 4 -1.16 20.05 13.47
C ARG A 4 -1.77 19.45 12.20
N ARG A 5 -2.63 20.23 11.53
CA ARG A 5 -3.23 19.89 10.25
C ARG A 5 -2.18 19.99 9.13
N GLY A 6 -2.04 18.92 8.35
CA GLY A 6 -2.09 19.03 6.89
C GLY A 6 -0.83 18.78 6.05
N HIS A 7 0.39 18.81 6.60
CA HIS A 7 1.59 18.78 5.75
C HIS A 7 2.63 17.70 6.07
N ASP A 8 2.54 17.00 7.21
CA ASP A 8 3.58 16.06 7.68
C ASP A 8 3.11 14.59 7.77
N MET A 9 2.16 14.16 6.94
CA MET A 9 1.57 12.82 7.09
C MET A 9 1.83 11.96 5.87
N ALA A 10 2.64 10.91 6.07
CA ALA A 10 2.67 9.77 5.17
C ALA A 10 1.24 9.30 4.87
N GLN A 11 1.00 8.75 3.70
CA GLN A 11 -0.31 8.29 3.27
C GLN A 11 -0.29 6.82 2.91
N ARG A 12 -1.50 6.26 2.81
CA ARG A 12 -1.78 5.01 2.12
C ARG A 12 -2.90 5.21 1.12
N ALA A 13 -2.90 4.41 0.05
CA ALA A 13 -3.97 4.38 -0.93
C ALA A 13 -4.27 2.95 -1.39
N LEU A 14 -5.53 2.73 -1.75
CA LEU A 14 -5.98 1.52 -2.42
C LEU A 14 -6.59 1.91 -3.77
N MET A 15 -6.11 1.28 -4.84
CA MET A 15 -6.67 1.39 -6.18
C MET A 15 -7.12 0.02 -6.69
N ALA A 16 -8.27 0.00 -7.35
CA ALA A 16 -8.85 -1.18 -7.98
C ALA A 16 -8.91 -1.00 -9.50
N PHE A 17 -8.72 -2.10 -10.22
CA PHE A 17 -8.66 -2.14 -11.68
C PHE A 17 -9.46 -3.33 -12.18
N HIS A 18 -10.03 -3.20 -13.38
CA HIS A 18 -10.64 -4.35 -14.04
C HIS A 18 -9.62 -5.49 -14.22
N HIS A 19 -8.39 -5.18 -14.65
CA HIS A 19 -7.24 -6.06 -14.56
C HIS A 19 -5.93 -5.28 -14.72
N ILE A 20 -4.81 -5.89 -14.30
CA ILE A 20 -3.45 -5.42 -14.61
C ILE A 20 -2.69 -6.57 -15.26
N LEU A 21 -2.69 -6.62 -16.60
CA LEU A 21 -2.05 -7.67 -17.41
C LEU A 21 -0.84 -7.19 -18.20
N SER A 22 -0.83 -5.92 -18.60
CA SER A 22 0.24 -5.37 -19.44
C SER A 22 1.58 -5.37 -18.69
N SER A 23 2.55 -6.14 -19.16
CA SER A 23 3.92 -6.17 -18.63
C SER A 23 4.55 -4.77 -18.60
N LYS A 24 4.30 -3.95 -19.63
CA LYS A 24 4.72 -2.54 -19.65
C LYS A 24 4.15 -1.76 -18.47
N LYS A 25 2.84 -1.84 -18.22
CA LYS A 25 2.21 -1.14 -17.09
C LYS A 25 2.73 -1.67 -15.75
N ILE A 26 2.90 -2.98 -15.61
CA ILE A 26 3.47 -3.61 -14.41
C ILE A 26 4.88 -3.07 -14.12
N SER A 27 5.77 -3.10 -15.12
CA SER A 27 7.12 -2.54 -14.99
C SER A 27 7.11 -1.06 -14.66
N THR A 28 6.21 -0.28 -15.28
CA THR A 28 6.04 1.15 -14.98
C THR A 28 5.58 1.39 -13.53
N LEU A 29 4.63 0.60 -13.03
CA LEU A 29 4.16 0.68 -11.63
C LEU A 29 5.29 0.41 -10.65
N HIS A 30 6.07 -0.64 -10.88
CA HIS A 30 7.28 -0.91 -10.10
C HIS A 30 8.29 0.24 -10.19
N ALA A 31 8.60 0.75 -11.39
CA ALA A 31 9.57 1.83 -11.56
C ALA A 31 9.17 3.10 -10.80
N TRP A 32 7.90 3.52 -10.89
CA TRP A 32 7.42 4.70 -10.18
C TRP A 32 7.35 4.50 -8.67
N ALA A 33 6.99 3.31 -8.18
CA ALA A 33 7.01 3.05 -6.74
C ALA A 33 8.45 3.09 -6.18
N HIS A 34 9.42 2.61 -6.95
CA HIS A 34 10.84 2.76 -6.61
C HIS A 34 11.26 4.24 -6.57
N GLU A 35 10.99 4.97 -7.65
CA GLU A 35 11.33 6.40 -7.80
C GLU A 35 10.76 7.25 -6.66
N LEU A 36 9.49 7.01 -6.32
CA LEU A 36 8.75 7.77 -5.31
C LEU A 36 8.96 7.26 -3.87
N LYS A 37 9.88 6.30 -3.68
CA LYS A 37 10.19 5.67 -2.39
C LYS A 37 8.93 5.15 -1.68
N LEU A 38 8.09 4.45 -2.44
CA LEU A 38 6.86 3.85 -1.93
C LEU A 38 7.08 2.38 -1.60
N GLN A 39 6.12 1.81 -0.87
CA GLN A 39 6.03 0.38 -0.58
C GLN A 39 4.58 -0.10 -0.64
N GLY A 40 4.37 -1.40 -0.81
CA GLY A 40 3.03 -1.97 -0.81
C GLY A 40 2.87 -3.22 -1.64
N ILE A 41 1.67 -3.42 -2.17
CA ILE A 41 1.24 -4.62 -2.89
C ILE A 41 0.76 -4.23 -4.28
N LEU A 42 1.22 -4.97 -5.29
CA LEU A 42 0.68 -4.96 -6.65
C LEU A 42 0.09 -6.34 -6.95
N LYS A 43 -1.23 -6.47 -6.95
CA LYS A 43 -1.89 -7.70 -7.41
C LYS A 43 -2.21 -7.59 -8.89
N THR A 44 -1.62 -8.45 -9.70
CA THR A 44 -1.82 -8.51 -11.16
C THR A 44 -2.94 -9.49 -11.53
N GLY A 45 -3.33 -9.52 -12.80
CA GLY A 45 -4.46 -10.34 -13.25
C GLY A 45 -5.82 -9.72 -12.93
N TRP A 46 -6.83 -10.56 -12.67
CA TRP A 46 -8.23 -10.17 -12.50
C TRP A 46 -8.74 -10.42 -11.06
N PRO A 47 -9.38 -9.45 -10.37
CA PRO A 47 -9.24 -8.00 -10.59
C PRO A 47 -7.80 -7.53 -10.30
N GLY A 48 -7.41 -6.36 -10.81
CA GLY A 48 -6.11 -5.77 -10.45
C GLY A 48 -6.23 -4.92 -9.18
N ILE A 49 -5.21 -4.93 -8.32
CA ILE A 49 -5.18 -4.10 -7.09
C ILE A 49 -3.80 -3.48 -6.91
N VAL A 50 -3.79 -2.22 -6.48
CA VAL A 50 -2.60 -1.55 -5.94
C VAL A 50 -2.93 -1.06 -4.53
N LEU A 51 -2.25 -1.59 -3.52
CA LEU A 51 -2.18 -1.00 -2.18
C LEU A 51 -0.80 -0.38 -2.05
N VAL A 52 -0.72 0.90 -1.70
CA VAL A 52 0.56 1.61 -1.65
C VAL A 52 0.60 2.55 -0.45
N ALA A 53 1.79 2.76 0.07
CA ALA A 53 2.08 3.69 1.14
C ALA A 53 3.45 4.32 0.96
N ASP A 54 3.69 5.46 1.62
CA ASP A 54 5.05 5.97 1.76
C ASP A 54 5.94 4.95 2.48
N ARG A 55 7.26 4.99 2.23
CA ARG A 55 8.20 4.10 2.93
C ARG A 55 8.62 4.64 4.30
N ALA A 56 8.55 5.96 4.49
CA ALA A 56 8.93 6.64 5.72
C ALA A 56 8.05 7.86 5.99
N MET A 57 8.04 8.36 7.23
CA MET A 57 7.41 9.64 7.59
C MET A 57 8.44 10.77 7.51
N ASP A 58 8.69 11.29 6.30
CA ASP A 58 9.70 12.32 6.04
C ASP A 58 9.12 13.72 5.75
N GLY A 59 7.85 13.95 6.14
CA GLY A 59 7.18 15.24 6.01
C GLY A 59 6.62 15.52 4.60
N ARG A 60 6.72 14.59 3.64
CA ARG A 60 6.02 14.69 2.34
C ARG A 60 5.55 13.33 1.87
N THR A 61 4.30 13.25 1.43
CA THR A 61 3.78 12.02 0.79
C THR A 61 3.97 12.06 -0.72
N ASN A 62 4.42 10.94 -1.30
CA ASN A 62 4.45 10.75 -2.75
C ASN A 62 3.30 9.85 -3.26
N VAL A 63 2.42 9.39 -2.37
CA VAL A 63 1.30 8.52 -2.72
C VAL A 63 0.33 9.21 -3.68
N ALA A 64 -0.02 10.47 -3.42
CA ALA A 64 -0.91 11.23 -4.30
C ALA A 64 -0.34 11.38 -5.72
N GLU A 65 0.98 11.60 -5.83
CA GLU A 65 1.69 11.68 -7.10
C GLU A 65 1.67 10.34 -7.85
N TYR A 66 1.91 9.23 -7.15
CA TYR A 66 1.83 7.89 -7.73
C TYR A 66 0.44 7.58 -8.26
N VAL A 67 -0.61 7.85 -7.48
CA VAL A 67 -2.02 7.70 -7.89
C VAL A 67 -2.30 8.55 -9.13
N ARG A 68 -1.82 9.80 -9.17
CA ARG A 68 -1.98 10.71 -10.32
C ARG A 68 -1.32 10.15 -11.58
N ARG A 69 -0.10 9.62 -11.49
CA ARG A 69 0.61 8.99 -12.63
C ARG A 69 -0.14 7.77 -13.14
N ILE A 70 -0.64 6.92 -12.23
CA ILE A 70 -1.41 5.73 -12.58
C ILE A 70 -2.68 6.10 -13.32
N LYS A 71 -3.47 7.05 -12.81
CA LYS A 71 -4.74 7.47 -13.43
C LYS A 71 -4.58 8.02 -14.86
N ARG A 72 -3.38 8.50 -15.22
CA ARG A 72 -3.07 9.00 -16.58
C ARG A 72 -2.74 7.90 -17.59
N LEU A 73 -2.49 6.68 -17.14
CA LEU A 73 -2.34 5.54 -18.05
C LEU A 73 -3.72 5.14 -18.60
N PRO A 74 -3.80 4.59 -19.82
CA PRO A 74 -5.06 4.09 -20.36
C PRO A 74 -5.50 2.84 -19.58
N TRP A 75 -6.69 2.85 -18.99
CA TRP A 75 -7.30 1.72 -18.28
C TRP A 75 -8.73 1.51 -18.76
N GLN A 76 -9.21 0.27 -18.72
CA GLN A 76 -10.64 -0.01 -18.87
C GLN A 76 -11.41 0.51 -17.65
N THR A 77 -10.90 0.21 -16.46
CA THR A 77 -11.41 0.72 -15.18
C THR A 77 -10.22 0.94 -14.25
N CYS A 78 -10.19 2.10 -13.58
CA CYS A 78 -9.16 2.49 -12.61
C CYS A 78 -9.83 3.37 -11.55
N GLU A 79 -10.04 2.80 -10.38
CA GLU A 79 -10.74 3.45 -9.28
C GLU A 79 -9.79 3.68 -8.12
N LEU A 80 -9.77 4.91 -7.59
CA LEU A 80 -9.16 5.18 -6.30
C LEU A 80 -10.22 4.88 -5.25
N ARG A 81 -10.05 3.77 -4.51
CA ARG A 81 -11.03 3.30 -3.53
C ARG A 81 -10.88 4.00 -2.18
N ALA A 82 -9.64 4.29 -1.80
CA ALA A 82 -9.33 5.08 -0.61
C ALA A 82 -7.96 5.74 -0.72
N ILE A 83 -7.81 6.91 -0.10
CA ILE A 83 -6.53 7.56 0.18
C ILE A 83 -6.66 8.28 1.52
N GLU A 84 -5.76 7.99 2.45
CA GLU A 84 -5.83 8.56 3.79
C GLU A 84 -4.45 8.73 4.42
N PRO A 85 -4.29 9.72 5.32
CA PRO A 85 -3.06 9.88 6.07
C PRO A 85 -2.88 8.75 7.09
N LEU A 86 -1.62 8.40 7.33
CA LEU A 86 -1.19 7.49 8.37
C LEU A 86 -0.83 8.30 9.62
N ALA A 87 -1.29 7.84 10.78
CA ALA A 87 -1.09 8.53 12.04
C ALA A 87 0.26 8.20 12.68
N TYR A 88 0.85 7.04 12.37
CA TYR A 88 2.01 6.51 13.09
C TYR A 88 3.05 5.86 12.17
N GLU A 89 4.32 6.14 12.44
CA GLU A 89 5.45 5.53 11.71
C GLU A 89 5.46 3.99 11.88
N ALA A 90 5.01 3.50 13.04
CA ALA A 90 4.87 2.08 13.31
C ALA A 90 3.98 1.35 12.28
N GLN A 91 3.01 2.04 11.65
CA GLN A 91 2.21 1.46 10.56
C GLN A 91 3.08 1.17 9.34
N LEU A 92 3.97 2.10 8.98
CA LEU A 92 4.89 1.94 7.86
C LEU A 92 5.95 0.88 8.12
N GLN A 93 6.50 0.86 9.34
CA GLN A 93 7.50 -0.12 9.76
C GLN A 93 6.89 -1.53 9.80
N GLY A 94 5.67 -1.68 10.33
CA GLY A 94 4.95 -2.95 10.35
C GLY A 94 4.68 -3.49 8.93
N LEU A 95 4.21 -2.63 8.03
CA LEU A 95 4.06 -2.99 6.61
C LEU A 95 5.39 -3.38 5.99
N HIS A 96 6.44 -2.57 6.19
CA HIS A 96 7.77 -2.86 5.66
C HIS A 96 8.27 -4.24 6.10
N ALA A 97 8.18 -4.55 7.40
CA ALA A 97 8.59 -5.83 7.94
C ALA A 97 7.80 -7.00 7.32
N ALA A 98 6.47 -6.88 7.21
CA ALA A 98 5.64 -7.92 6.60
C ALA A 98 5.96 -8.13 5.11
N LEU A 99 6.22 -7.06 4.36
CA LEU A 99 6.64 -7.13 2.94
C LEU A 99 8.08 -7.65 2.77
N HIS A 100 8.89 -7.78 3.83
CA HIS A 100 10.26 -8.29 3.72
C HIS A 100 10.46 -9.61 4.45
N ALA A 101 9.39 -10.17 5.05
CA ALA A 101 9.44 -11.43 5.76
C ALA A 101 9.89 -12.60 4.83
N PRO A 102 10.81 -13.47 5.28
CA PRO A 102 11.36 -14.56 4.46
C PRO A 102 10.31 -15.50 3.86
N ALA A 103 9.25 -15.79 4.62
CA ALA A 103 8.13 -16.63 4.18
C ALA A 103 7.48 -16.11 2.88
N GLN A 104 7.52 -14.79 2.70
CA GLN A 104 6.88 -14.15 1.57
C GLN A 104 7.85 -13.97 0.40
N ALA A 105 9.16 -13.83 0.66
CA ALA A 105 10.21 -13.54 -0.32
C ALA A 105 10.24 -14.39 -1.62
N SER A 106 9.69 -15.60 -1.64
CA SER A 106 9.65 -16.48 -2.83
C SER A 106 8.76 -15.97 -3.98
N ARG A 107 7.87 -15.00 -3.72
CA ARG A 107 6.98 -14.38 -4.73
C ARG A 107 7.31 -12.92 -5.05
N PHE A 108 8.44 -12.38 -4.57
CA PHE A 108 8.66 -10.94 -4.44
C PHE A 108 9.64 -10.41 -5.49
N THR A 109 9.23 -9.42 -6.27
CA THR A 109 10.15 -8.59 -7.05
C THR A 109 10.72 -7.49 -6.14
N ARG A 110 11.74 -7.81 -5.33
CA ARG A 110 12.34 -6.90 -4.33
C ARG A 110 12.82 -5.53 -4.84
N ARG A 111 12.86 -5.30 -6.15
CA ARG A 111 13.47 -4.11 -6.77
C ARG A 111 12.68 -2.81 -6.59
N SER A 112 11.40 -2.83 -6.22
CA SER A 112 10.60 -1.60 -6.21
C SER A 112 9.92 -1.20 -4.90
N GLY A 113 10.06 -2.00 -3.84
CA GLY A 113 9.25 -1.86 -2.63
C GLY A 113 7.79 -2.33 -2.78
N LEU A 114 7.36 -2.72 -3.98
CA LEU A 114 6.08 -3.39 -4.19
C LEU A 114 6.26 -4.89 -4.23
N VAL A 115 5.31 -5.57 -3.63
CA VAL A 115 5.17 -7.02 -3.65
C VAL A 115 4.19 -7.38 -4.75
N GLN A 116 4.67 -8.06 -5.78
CA GLN A 116 3.79 -8.54 -6.83
C GLN A 116 3.09 -9.83 -6.39
N LEU A 117 1.76 -9.87 -6.50
CA LEU A 117 0.94 -11.04 -6.20
C LEU A 117 0.10 -11.42 -7.42
N ASP A 118 -0.13 -12.70 -7.61
CA ASP A 118 -0.99 -13.26 -8.67
C ASP A 118 -2.45 -13.44 -8.21
N SER A 119 -2.69 -13.46 -6.90
CA SER A 119 -3.97 -13.80 -6.29
C SER A 119 -4.29 -12.91 -5.09
N LEU A 120 -5.58 -12.81 -4.76
CA LEU A 120 -6.07 -12.02 -3.62
C LEU A 120 -5.85 -12.71 -2.27
N LYS A 121 -5.84 -14.05 -2.27
CA LYS A 121 -5.76 -14.89 -1.07
C LYS A 121 -4.66 -14.47 -0.08
N PRO A 122 -3.41 -14.18 -0.49
CA PRO A 122 -2.36 -13.80 0.44
C PRO A 122 -2.47 -12.37 1.01
N ILE A 123 -3.27 -11.47 0.40
CA ILE A 123 -3.28 -10.04 0.79
C ILE A 123 -3.68 -9.88 2.24
N THR A 124 -4.81 -10.47 2.65
CA THR A 124 -5.32 -10.34 4.03
C THR A 124 -4.34 -10.88 5.06
N ALA A 125 -3.68 -12.01 4.79
CA ALA A 125 -2.69 -12.57 5.70
C ALA A 125 -1.48 -11.64 5.84
N LEU A 126 -0.97 -11.09 4.74
CA LEU A 126 0.15 -10.14 4.76
C LEU A 126 -0.21 -8.88 5.57
N LEU A 127 -1.41 -8.33 5.37
CA LEU A 127 -1.83 -7.13 6.10
C LEU A 127 -2.06 -7.39 7.60
N ARG A 128 -2.50 -8.60 7.97
CA ARG A 128 -2.53 -9.03 9.38
C ARG A 128 -1.14 -9.12 9.99
N ASP A 129 -0.18 -9.66 9.24
CA ASP A 129 1.21 -9.70 9.69
C ASP A 129 1.73 -8.27 9.88
N ALA A 130 1.42 -7.34 8.97
CA ALA A 130 1.79 -5.93 9.11
C ALA A 130 1.21 -5.30 10.39
N ASP A 131 -0.05 -5.61 10.70
CA ASP A 131 -0.71 -5.15 11.92
C ASP A 131 -0.10 -5.74 13.19
N ALA A 132 0.27 -7.03 13.16
CA ALA A 132 0.96 -7.69 14.27
C ALA A 132 2.37 -7.10 14.50
N GLN A 133 3.13 -6.85 13.42
CA GLN A 133 4.44 -6.20 13.48
C GLN A 133 4.34 -4.78 14.05
N ARG A 134 3.33 -4.01 13.64
CA ARG A 134 3.04 -2.68 14.21
C ARG A 134 2.77 -2.77 15.72
N ALA A 135 1.93 -3.71 16.15
CA ALA A 135 1.55 -3.88 17.56
C ALA A 135 2.76 -4.27 18.43
N ALA A 136 3.70 -5.05 17.89
CA ALA A 136 4.95 -5.39 18.58
C ALA A 136 5.85 -4.17 18.83
N VAL A 137 5.88 -3.21 17.90
CA VAL A 137 6.69 -1.98 18.01
C VAL A 137 6.01 -0.91 18.87
N HIS A 138 4.69 -0.79 18.80
CA HIS A 138 3.93 0.24 19.50
C HIS A 138 2.98 -0.37 20.53
N ARG A 139 3.39 -0.37 21.81
CA ARG A 139 2.58 -0.84 22.98
C ARG A 139 1.40 0.08 23.35
N GLY A 140 1.03 1.02 22.49
CA GLY A 140 -0.15 1.86 22.65
C GLY A 140 -1.43 1.14 22.23
N ALA A 141 -2.59 1.57 22.74
CA ALA A 141 -3.89 0.97 22.43
C ALA A 141 -4.07 0.77 20.92
N ALA A 142 -4.44 -0.45 20.53
CA ALA A 142 -4.78 -0.79 19.15
C ALA A 142 -5.99 0.05 18.72
N ARG A 143 -5.75 1.13 17.97
CA ARG A 143 -6.82 1.84 17.29
C ARG A 143 -7.05 1.18 15.93
N ASP A 144 -8.31 0.92 15.62
CA ASP A 144 -8.72 0.29 14.36
C ASP A 144 -8.39 1.13 13.13
N ASP A 145 -8.33 2.46 13.29
CA ASP A 145 -7.90 3.40 12.25
C ASP A 145 -6.45 3.14 11.78
N ALA A 146 -5.62 2.51 12.61
CA ALA A 146 -4.25 2.20 12.29
C ALA A 146 -4.07 0.87 11.52
N SER A 147 -5.11 0.03 11.43
CA SER A 147 -5.00 -1.32 10.85
C SER A 147 -4.92 -1.29 9.31
N TRP A 148 -4.00 -2.08 8.77
CA TRP A 148 -3.87 -2.35 7.34
C TRP A 148 -4.97 -3.28 6.81
N GLU A 149 -5.33 -4.33 7.56
CA GLU A 149 -6.42 -5.23 7.17
C GLU A 149 -7.75 -4.48 7.15
N ALA A 150 -8.06 -3.72 8.21
CA ALA A 150 -9.31 -2.98 8.31
C ALA A 150 -9.46 -1.98 7.16
N PHE A 151 -8.41 -1.21 6.87
CA PHE A 151 -8.35 -0.30 5.73
C PHE A 151 -8.62 -1.00 4.39
N TYR A 152 -7.90 -2.09 4.11
CA TYR A 152 -8.06 -2.83 2.87
C TYR A 152 -9.49 -3.36 2.71
N ARG A 153 -10.05 -3.94 3.78
CA ARG A 153 -11.42 -4.44 3.80
C ARG A 153 -12.43 -3.32 3.54
N ALA A 154 -12.35 -2.23 4.29
CA ALA A 154 -13.24 -1.09 4.14
C ALA A 154 -13.20 -0.53 2.71
N ALA A 155 -12.01 -0.32 2.16
CA ALA A 155 -11.84 0.23 0.81
C ALA A 155 -12.24 -0.75 -0.32
N MET A 156 -12.11 -2.07 -0.11
CA MET A 156 -12.58 -3.05 -1.09
C MET A 156 -14.10 -3.07 -1.21
N TRP A 157 -14.83 -2.84 -0.12
CA TRP A 157 -16.30 -2.87 -0.08
C TRP A 157 -16.99 -1.51 -0.05
N ALA A 158 -16.23 -0.41 -0.03
CA ALA A 158 -16.76 0.92 -0.29
C ALA A 158 -17.44 0.94 -1.67
N ARG A 159 -18.72 1.31 -1.69
CA ARG A 159 -19.54 1.44 -2.90
C ARG A 159 -19.41 2.85 -3.46
#